data_AF-A0A7J6QES7-F1
#
_entry.id   AF-A0A7J6QES7-F1
#
_cell.length_a   1.000
_cell.length_b   1.000
_cell.length_c   1.000
_cell.angle_alpha   90.00
_cell.angle_beta   90.00
_cell.angle_gamma   90.00
#
_symmetry.space_group_name_H-M   'P 1'
#
loop_
_entity.id
_entity.type
_entity.pdbx_description
1 polymer ?
#
loop_
_entity_poly.entity_id
_entity_poly.type
_entity_poly.pdbx_seq_one_letter_code
_entity_poly.pdbx_strand_id
1 'polypeptide(L)'
;VNTLRNQFHFADRGSQTKNGIIRDRGISTEPPSTTTHNETVTQWSIYDHYMKDIEATKDKAEGTRKLTNEDMIGSKKPGGEADPLYGDPMRLVIKIMERMVNHNAEEDIYSDLKYWEDRSDDYREGDGTLLPLWRF
;
A
#
# COMPACT_ATOMS: atom_id res chain seq x y z
N VAL A 1 75.45 -68.79 58.18
CA VAL A 1 75.13 -68.73 56.73
C VAL A 1 73.68 -69.17 56.58
N ASN A 2 72.74 -68.25 56.44
CA ASN A 2 71.35 -68.58 56.12
C ASN A 2 71.04 -67.97 54.75
N THR A 3 70.89 -68.84 53.76
CA THR A 3 70.65 -68.51 52.36
C THR A 3 69.20 -68.03 52.20
N LEU A 4 69.04 -66.77 51.82
CA LEU A 4 67.73 -66.15 51.55
C LEU A 4 67.05 -66.87 50.38
N ARG A 5 66.04 -67.71 50.65
CA ARG A 5 65.15 -68.24 49.61
C ARG A 5 64.20 -67.14 49.16
N ASN A 6 64.29 -66.74 47.90
CA ASN A 6 63.33 -65.85 47.25
C ASN A 6 61.98 -66.58 47.12
N GLN A 7 61.08 -66.36 48.07
CA GLN A 7 59.69 -66.79 47.97
C GLN A 7 58.93 -65.77 47.11
N PHE A 8 58.80 -66.06 45.81
CA PHE A 8 57.86 -65.33 44.98
C PHE A 8 56.44 -65.60 45.48
N HIS A 9 55.80 -64.55 45.96
CA HIS A 9 54.43 -64.60 46.47
C HIS A 9 53.46 -64.43 45.30
N PHE A 10 52.88 -65.54 44.84
CA PHE A 10 51.88 -65.55 43.77
C PHE A 10 50.51 -65.12 44.33
N ALA A 11 50.37 -63.84 44.64
CA ALA A 11 49.07 -63.24 44.88
C ALA A 11 48.46 -62.90 43.50
N ASP A 12 47.36 -63.56 43.15
CA ASP A 12 46.62 -63.28 41.92
C ASP A 12 46.17 -61.81 41.91
N ARG A 13 46.50 -61.08 40.83
CA ARG A 13 46.18 -59.66 40.67
C ARG A 13 45.21 -59.51 39.50
N GLY A 14 43.92 -59.62 39.79
CA GLY A 14 42.87 -59.24 38.85
C GLY A 14 42.81 -57.72 38.67
N SER A 15 42.83 -57.25 37.43
CA SER A 15 42.46 -55.87 37.10
C SER A 15 41.13 -55.88 36.34
N GLN A 16 40.22 -55.00 36.73
CA GLN A 16 38.92 -54.87 36.08
C GLN A 16 38.91 -53.59 35.24
N THR A 17 38.59 -53.70 33.96
CA THR A 17 38.33 -52.54 33.10
C THR A 17 36.95 -51.94 33.43
N LYS A 18 36.86 -50.62 33.49
CA LYS A 18 35.59 -49.94 33.78
C LYS A 18 34.61 -50.12 32.62
N ASN A 19 33.42 -50.64 32.92
CA ASN A 19 32.36 -50.77 31.93
C ASN A 19 31.78 -49.38 31.60
N GLY A 20 31.71 -49.06 30.30
CA GLY A 20 31.09 -47.82 29.83
C GLY A 20 29.59 -47.84 30.08
N ILE A 21 29.06 -46.77 30.67
CA ILE A 21 27.62 -46.62 30.90
C ILE A 21 26.97 -46.19 29.58
N ILE A 22 26.00 -46.95 29.09
CA ILE A 22 25.19 -46.58 27.93
C ILE A 22 24.23 -45.47 28.35
N ARG A 23 24.23 -44.35 27.63
CA ARG A 23 23.32 -43.21 27.89
C ARG A 23 22.60 -42.84 26.62
N ASP A 24 21.29 -42.64 26.74
CA ASP A 24 20.47 -42.13 25.65
C ASP A 24 20.50 -40.59 25.66
N ARG A 25 20.58 -39.98 24.47
CA ARG A 25 20.57 -38.53 24.26
C ARG A 25 19.72 -38.22 23.04
N GLY A 26 18.56 -37.63 23.28
CA GLY A 26 17.74 -37.04 22.21
C GLY A 26 18.13 -35.59 21.96
N ILE A 27 18.02 -35.16 20.71
CA ILE A 27 18.04 -33.74 20.32
C ILE A 27 16.74 -33.49 19.56
N SER A 28 15.97 -32.49 19.99
CA SER A 28 14.80 -31.99 19.29
C SER A 28 15.07 -30.53 18.96
N THR A 29 15.14 -30.20 17.68
CA THR A 29 15.29 -28.82 17.20
C THR A 29 14.00 -28.40 16.53
N GLU A 30 13.45 -27.28 16.95
CA GLU A 30 12.30 -26.68 16.27
C GLU A 30 12.76 -25.97 15.00
N PRO A 31 12.05 -26.14 13.87
CA PRO A 31 12.38 -25.44 12.64
C PRO A 31 12.14 -23.93 12.82
N PRO A 32 12.92 -23.08 12.13
CA PRO A 32 12.71 -21.64 12.17
C PRO A 32 11.30 -21.30 11.65
N SER A 33 10.64 -20.34 12.30
CA SER A 33 9.30 -19.90 11.91
C SER A 33 9.29 -19.40 10.47
N THR A 34 8.35 -19.90 9.66
CA THR A 34 8.13 -19.42 8.29
C THR A 34 6.87 -18.57 8.25
N THR A 35 6.93 -17.47 7.50
CA THR A 35 5.79 -16.59 7.22
C THR A 35 5.67 -16.40 5.71
N THR A 36 4.45 -16.41 5.19
CA THR A 36 4.17 -16.10 3.79
C THR A 36 3.83 -14.61 3.66
N HIS A 37 4.45 -13.93 2.69
CA HIS A 37 4.12 -12.55 2.35
C HIS A 37 3.77 -12.47 0.86
N ASN A 38 2.75 -11.67 0.55
CA ASN A 38 2.31 -11.35 -0.80
C ASN A 38 1.86 -9.89 -0.84
N GLU A 39 2.29 -9.18 -1.87
CA GLU A 39 1.93 -7.78 -2.09
C GLU A 39 1.90 -7.49 -3.60
N THR A 40 1.08 -6.51 -3.99
CA THR A 40 1.01 -6.04 -5.38
C THR A 40 1.75 -4.71 -5.49
N VAL A 41 2.88 -4.74 -6.19
CA VAL A 41 3.67 -3.52 -6.45
C VAL A 41 3.21 -2.92 -7.77
N THR A 42 2.65 -1.71 -7.70
CA THR A 42 2.23 -0.93 -8.88
C THR A 42 2.96 0.41 -8.88
N GLN A 43 2.99 1.08 -10.02
CA GLN A 43 3.62 2.39 -10.11
C GLN A 43 2.95 3.43 -9.19
N TRP A 44 1.63 3.34 -9.03
CA TRP A 44 0.86 4.21 -8.13
C TRP A 44 1.26 4.00 -6.66
N SER A 45 1.42 2.74 -6.21
CA SER A 45 1.84 2.48 -4.83
C SER A 45 3.25 3.02 -4.55
N ILE A 46 4.19 2.86 -5.49
CA ILE A 46 5.53 3.43 -5.38
C ILE A 46 5.47 4.96 -5.27
N TYR A 47 4.66 5.61 -6.11
CA TYR A 47 4.50 7.07 -6.09
C TYR A 47 3.94 7.55 -4.75
N ASP A 48 2.85 6.94 -4.27
CA ASP A 48 2.20 7.32 -3.02
C ASP A 48 3.13 7.15 -1.82
N HIS A 49 3.88 6.05 -1.75
CA HIS A 49 4.90 5.84 -0.72
C HIS A 49 5.98 6.92 -0.76
N TYR A 50 6.47 7.27 -1.96
CA TYR A 50 7.53 8.28 -2.10
C TYR A 50 7.04 9.68 -1.74
N MET A 51 5.81 10.04 -2.13
CA MET A 51 5.22 11.32 -1.75
C MET A 51 5.05 11.43 -0.23
N LYS A 52 4.61 10.36 0.43
CA LYS A 52 4.52 10.29 1.89
C LYS A 52 5.87 10.43 2.58
N ASP A 53 6.91 9.81 2.05
CA ASP A 53 8.28 9.93 2.58
C ASP A 53 8.83 11.35 2.40
N ILE A 54 8.54 12.00 1.26
CA ILE A 54 8.91 13.40 1.02
C ILE A 54 8.18 14.35 2.00
N GLU A 55 6.89 14.13 2.25
CA GLU A 55 6.13 14.93 3.22
C GLU A 55 6.69 14.74 4.63
N ALA A 56 6.91 13.49 5.05
CA ALA A 56 7.48 13.18 6.35
C ALA A 56 8.90 13.74 6.55
N THR A 57 9.71 13.83 5.49
CA THR A 57 11.05 14.45 5.56
C THR A 57 10.97 15.97 5.67
N LYS A 58 10.02 16.62 4.98
CA LYS A 58 9.74 18.06 5.14
C LYS A 58 9.27 18.38 6.56
N ASP A 59 8.32 17.61 7.09
CA ASP A 59 7.81 17.80 8.45
C ASP A 59 8.91 17.63 9.50
N LYS A 60 9.80 16.64 9.32
CA LYS A 60 10.96 16.43 10.21
C LYS A 60 11.98 17.57 10.11
N ALA A 61 12.19 18.14 8.93
CA ALA A 61 13.06 19.29 8.76
C ALA A 61 12.46 20.54 9.42
N GLU A 62 11.15 20.73 9.34
CA GLU A 62 10.43 21.84 9.97
C GLU A 62 10.30 21.67 11.50
N GLY A 63 10.15 20.45 12.00
CA GLY A 63 10.08 20.11 13.43
C GLY A 63 11.38 20.31 14.23
N THR A 64 12.48 20.72 13.59
CA THR A 64 13.67 21.23 14.29
C THR A 64 13.51 22.68 14.77
N ARG A 65 12.47 23.40 14.29
CA ARG A 65 12.04 24.67 14.88
C ARG A 65 11.17 24.35 16.09
N LYS A 66 11.48 24.94 17.25
CA LYS A 66 10.63 24.85 18.45
C LYS A 66 9.26 25.43 18.11
N LEU A 67 8.24 24.57 18.02
CA LEU A 67 6.84 24.99 17.90
C LEU A 67 6.50 25.90 19.08
N THR A 68 5.95 27.08 18.80
CA THR A 68 5.51 27.99 19.85
C THR A 68 4.08 27.63 20.28
N ASN A 69 3.64 28.08 21.46
CA ASN A 69 2.30 27.76 21.97
C ASN A 69 1.16 28.23 21.03
N GLU A 70 1.43 29.16 20.11
CA GLU A 70 0.46 29.61 19.09
C GLU A 70 0.22 28.56 17.99
N ASP A 71 1.25 27.79 17.61
CA ASP A 71 1.16 26.75 16.57
C ASP A 71 0.31 25.54 17.03
N MET A 72 0.28 25.28 18.35
CA MET A 72 -0.55 24.21 18.92
C MET A 72 -2.05 24.56 19.04
N ILE A 73 -2.39 25.85 19.03
CA ILE A 73 -3.79 26.32 19.12
C ILE A 73 -4.51 26.24 17.76
N GLY A 74 -3.76 26.22 16.66
CA GLY A 74 -4.29 26.10 15.29
C GLY A 74 -4.67 24.69 14.84
N SER A 75 -4.44 23.67 15.68
CA SER A 75 -4.84 22.29 15.41
C SER A 75 -6.37 22.19 15.46
N LYS A 76 -7.01 22.54 14.34
CA LYS A 76 -8.43 22.33 14.07
C LYS A 76 -8.76 20.91 14.52
N LYS A 77 -9.60 20.81 15.55
CA LYS A 77 -10.29 19.56 15.92
C LYS A 77 -10.76 18.90 14.62
N PRO A 78 -10.58 17.58 14.44
CA PRO A 78 -11.17 16.89 13.30
C PRO A 78 -12.67 17.19 13.36
N GLY A 79 -13.15 17.97 12.39
CA GLY A 79 -14.57 18.23 12.24
C GLY A 79 -15.26 16.88 12.15
N GLY A 80 -16.37 16.73 12.87
CA GLY A 80 -17.15 15.48 12.85
C GLY A 80 -17.36 15.02 11.42
N GLU A 81 -17.31 13.70 11.20
CA GLU A 81 -17.45 13.06 9.88
C GLU A 81 -18.56 13.74 9.08
N ALA A 82 -18.17 14.55 8.10
CA ALA A 82 -19.11 15.14 7.18
C ALA A 82 -19.72 13.97 6.39
N ASP A 83 -21.04 13.83 6.43
CA ASP A 83 -21.74 12.77 5.70
C ASP A 83 -21.30 12.81 4.22
N PRO A 84 -20.64 11.76 3.72
CA PRO A 84 -20.16 11.71 2.34
C PRO A 84 -21.26 11.95 1.31
N LEU A 85 -22.53 11.69 1.64
CA LEU A 85 -23.66 11.86 0.75
C LEU A 85 -24.05 13.32 0.53
N TYR A 86 -23.87 14.17 1.54
CA TYR A 86 -24.29 15.58 1.49
C TYR A 86 -23.12 16.56 1.35
N GLY A 87 -21.90 16.04 1.20
CA GLY A 87 -20.69 16.84 0.98
C GLY A 87 -20.70 17.62 -0.34
N ASP A 88 -19.96 18.72 -0.35
CA ASP A 88 -19.70 19.51 -1.58
C ASP A 88 -19.10 18.68 -2.73
N PRO A 89 -18.17 17.71 -2.49
CA PRO A 89 -17.65 16.87 -3.56
C PRO A 89 -18.74 16.07 -4.28
N MET A 90 -19.69 15.51 -3.52
CA MET A 90 -20.80 14.72 -4.07
C MET A 90 -21.72 15.59 -4.94
N ARG A 91 -22.02 16.81 -4.48
CA ARG A 91 -22.79 17.79 -5.25
C ARG A 91 -22.13 18.14 -6.58
N LEU A 92 -20.80 18.28 -6.61
CA LEU A 92 -20.05 18.53 -7.83
C LEU A 92 -20.13 17.36 -8.80
N VAL A 93 -19.90 16.14 -8.31
CA VAL A 93 -19.98 14.91 -9.12
C VAL A 93 -21.36 14.74 -9.74
N ILE A 94 -22.43 14.97 -8.97
CA ILE A 94 -23.81 14.88 -9.47
C ILE A 94 -24.07 15.90 -10.59
N LYS A 95 -23.64 17.15 -10.43
CA LYS A 95 -23.79 18.18 -11.48
C LYS A 95 -23.04 17.81 -12.77
N ILE A 96 -21.85 17.21 -12.64
CA ILE A 96 -21.08 16.75 -13.81
C ILE A 96 -21.79 15.57 -14.48
N MET A 97 -22.30 14.61 -13.70
CA MET A 97 -23.06 13.48 -14.23
C MET A 97 -24.35 13.93 -14.92
N GLU A 98 -25.09 14.89 -14.35
CA GLU A 98 -26.27 15.47 -14.98
C GLU A 98 -25.94 16.08 -16.35
N ARG A 99 -24.83 16.83 -16.45
CA ARG A 99 -24.35 17.36 -17.74
C ARG A 99 -23.98 16.26 -18.72
N MET A 100 -23.36 15.18 -18.25
CA MET A 100 -23.02 14.04 -19.10
C MET A 100 -24.26 13.33 -19.65
N VAL A 101 -25.30 13.17 -18.81
CA VAL A 101 -26.58 12.58 -19.23
C VAL A 101 -27.28 13.47 -20.24
N ASN A 102 -27.35 14.78 -19.99
CA ASN A 102 -27.94 15.73 -20.94
C ASN A 102 -27.16 15.78 -22.26
N HIS A 103 -25.83 15.70 -22.21
CA HIS A 103 -25.01 15.64 -23.41
C HIS A 103 -25.33 14.41 -24.27
N ASN A 104 -25.46 13.24 -23.64
CA ASN A 104 -25.83 12.00 -24.34
C ASN A 104 -27.27 12.02 -24.87
N ALA A 105 -28.19 12.71 -24.19
CA ALA A 105 -29.59 12.79 -24.62
C ALA A 105 -29.78 13.68 -25.87
N GLU A 106 -28.93 14.69 -26.05
CA GLU A 106 -29.00 15.67 -27.14
C GLU A 106 -27.76 15.59 -28.07
N GLU A 107 -27.12 14.42 -28.16
CA GLU A 107 -25.87 14.21 -28.92
C GLU A 107 -25.96 14.71 -30.37
N ASP A 108 -27.10 14.48 -31.02
CA ASP A 108 -27.36 14.94 -32.39
C ASP A 108 -27.29 16.47 -32.50
N ILE A 109 -27.90 17.19 -31.55
CA ILE A 109 -27.89 18.67 -31.53
C ILE A 109 -26.48 19.20 -31.29
N TYR A 110 -25.70 18.56 -30.42
CA TYR A 110 -24.28 18.92 -30.21
C TYR A 110 -23.42 18.66 -31.46
N SER A 111 -23.72 17.58 -32.18
CA SER A 111 -23.03 17.24 -33.42
C SER A 111 -23.39 18.25 -34.52
N ASP A 112 -24.67 18.61 -34.64
CA ASP A 112 -25.15 19.59 -35.59
C ASP A 112 -24.56 20.99 -35.32
N LEU A 113 -24.48 21.40 -34.06
CA LEU A 113 -23.84 22.67 -33.68
C LEU A 113 -22.40 22.80 -34.22
N LYS A 114 -21.63 21.70 -34.21
CA LYS A 114 -20.18 21.76 -34.48
C LYS A 114 -19.81 21.29 -35.88
N TYR A 115 -20.53 20.33 -36.42
CA TYR A 115 -20.11 19.56 -37.59
C TYR A 115 -21.11 19.60 -38.74
N TRP A 116 -22.29 20.20 -38.57
CA TRP A 116 -23.26 20.30 -39.65
C TRP A 116 -23.11 21.60 -40.43
N GLU A 117 -23.14 21.46 -41.76
CA GLU A 117 -23.13 22.55 -42.73
C GLU A 117 -24.27 22.31 -43.73
N ASP A 118 -25.06 23.35 -44.04
CA ASP A 118 -26.13 23.25 -45.03
C ASP A 118 -25.54 23.17 -46.44
N ARG A 119 -25.48 21.97 -47.01
CA ARG A 119 -25.01 21.75 -48.39
C ARG A 119 -25.87 22.43 -49.46
N SER A 120 -27.07 22.91 -49.10
CA SER A 120 -27.96 23.61 -50.03
C SER A 120 -27.53 25.06 -50.25
N ASP A 121 -26.75 25.63 -49.32
CA ASP A 121 -26.24 27.00 -49.43
C ASP A 121 -25.30 27.15 -50.64
N ASP A 122 -24.67 26.07 -51.10
CA ASP A 122 -23.85 26.05 -52.33
C ASP A 122 -24.66 26.37 -53.61
N TYR A 123 -25.98 26.22 -53.57
CA TYR A 123 -26.86 26.35 -54.74
C TYR A 123 -27.91 27.46 -54.62
N ARG A 124 -28.06 28.09 -53.44
CA ARG A 124 -29.03 29.15 -53.19
C ARG A 124 -28.30 30.49 -53.03
N GLU A 125 -28.17 31.24 -54.12
CA GLU A 125 -27.58 32.58 -54.06
C GLU A 125 -28.57 33.58 -53.43
N GLY A 126 -28.24 34.07 -52.23
CA GLY A 126 -28.94 35.17 -51.56
C GLY A 126 -30.04 34.76 -50.56
N ASP A 127 -30.42 33.48 -50.54
CA ASP A 127 -31.41 32.92 -49.61
C ASP A 127 -30.76 31.82 -48.74
N GLY A 128 -30.92 31.91 -47.41
CA GLY A 128 -30.41 30.92 -46.46
C GLY A 128 -31.49 30.37 -45.53
N THR A 129 -31.23 29.23 -44.88
CA THR A 129 -32.16 28.65 -43.90
C THR A 129 -31.53 28.58 -42.50
N LEU A 130 -32.36 28.69 -41.46
CA LEU A 130 -31.89 28.59 -40.07
C LEU A 130 -32.28 27.23 -39.50
N LEU A 131 -31.28 26.48 -39.01
CA LEU A 131 -31.49 25.25 -38.25
C LEU A 131 -31.69 25.60 -36.77
N PRO A 132 -32.90 25.41 -36.20
CA PRO A 132 -33.10 25.58 -34.76
C PRO A 132 -32.45 24.43 -33.99
N LEU A 133 -31.60 24.75 -33.01
CA LEU A 133 -30.90 23.77 -32.18
C LEU A 133 -31.62 23.57 -30.83
N TRP A 134 -31.24 24.33 -29.80
CA TRP A 134 -31.83 24.19 -28.46
C TRP A 134 -33.09 25.02 -28.24
N ARG A 135 -33.96 24.48 -27.39
CA ARG A 135 -35.06 25.21 -26.76
C ARG A 135 -34.85 25.18 -25.24
N PHE A 136 -34.80 26.37 -24.63
CA PHE A 136 -34.62 26.58 -23.20
C PHE A 136 -35.93 26.90 -22.50
#